data_AF-A0A3F2S016-F1
#
_entry.id   AF-A0A3F2S016-F1
#
_cell.length_a   1.000
_cell.length_b   1.000
_cell.length_c   1.000
_cell.angle_alpha   90.00
_cell.angle_beta   90.00
_cell.angle_gamma   90.00
#
_symmetry.space_group_name_H-M   'P 1'
#
loop_
_entity.id
_entity.type
_entity.pdbx_description
1 polymer ?
#
loop_
_entity_poly.entity_id
_entity_poly.type
_entity_poly.pdbx_seq_one_letter_code
_entity_poly.pdbx_strand_id
1 'polypeptide(L)'
;MSWNPFAAPPPPPENISLIGRVQEIASRELAMPRALLMDFQEFIQQGNMLNMAVGLILGSSFSVILNSLVVDILSPIISLFAARDAGAVTINYGLFLENVMNFIINALFLFFAVKKVLEFVFKLKVGVKKQCIYCKEFVKGAATRCKNCGSDIADISSATAG
;
A
#
# COMPACT_ATOMS: atom_id res chain seq x y z
N MET A 1 20.15 -23.91 -1.29
CA MET A 1 19.34 -25.09 -0.97
C MET A 1 17.94 -24.83 -1.50
N SER A 2 17.55 -25.45 -2.61
CA SER A 2 16.22 -25.25 -3.20
C SER A 2 15.20 -26.10 -2.44
N TRP A 3 14.44 -25.46 -1.58
CA TRP A 3 13.34 -26.10 -0.87
C TRP A 3 12.18 -26.33 -1.86
N ASN A 4 11.66 -27.56 -1.93
CA ASN A 4 10.51 -27.91 -2.79
C ASN A 4 9.27 -28.23 -1.91
N PRO A 5 8.30 -27.31 -1.81
CA PRO A 5 7.11 -27.45 -0.96
C PRO A 5 6.13 -28.53 -1.43
N PHE A 6 6.28 -29.04 -2.67
CA PHE A 6 5.41 -30.08 -3.24
C PHE A 6 6.05 -31.46 -3.22
N ALA A 7 7.21 -31.62 -2.59
CA ALA A 7 7.78 -32.94 -2.37
C ALA A 7 6.85 -33.75 -1.47
N ALA A 8 6.28 -34.83 -2.02
CA ALA A 8 5.44 -35.72 -1.24
C ALA A 8 6.25 -36.27 -0.05
N PRO A 9 5.71 -36.22 1.18
CA PRO A 9 6.40 -36.74 2.35
C PRO A 9 6.70 -38.23 2.18
N PRO A 10 7.85 -38.73 2.68
CA PRO A 10 8.24 -40.13 2.53
C PRO A 10 7.14 -41.06 3.09
N PRO A 11 6.92 -42.24 2.48
CA PRO A 11 5.90 -43.17 2.95
C PRO A 11 6.24 -43.63 4.38
N PRO A 12 5.22 -43.76 5.26
CA PRO A 12 5.44 -44.19 6.64
C PRO A 12 5.99 -45.62 6.69
N PRO A 13 6.86 -45.94 7.67
CA PRO A 13 7.39 -47.29 7.81
C PRO A 13 6.26 -48.29 8.11
N GLU A 14 6.36 -49.45 7.46
CA GLU A 14 5.25 -50.38 7.25
C GLU A 14 4.65 -51.00 8.54
N ASN A 15 5.38 -50.99 9.66
CA ASN A 15 5.03 -51.70 10.89
C ASN A 15 4.49 -50.82 12.05
N ILE A 16 4.06 -49.58 11.79
CA ILE A 16 3.49 -48.69 12.82
C ILE A 16 2.11 -49.19 13.30
N SER A 17 1.90 -49.16 14.62
CA SER A 17 0.62 -49.50 15.28
C SER A 17 -0.52 -48.60 14.79
N LEU A 18 -1.76 -49.11 14.79
CA LEU A 18 -2.95 -48.34 14.35
C LEU A 18 -3.07 -46.97 15.05
N ILE A 19 -2.68 -46.89 16.33
CA ILE A 19 -2.66 -45.63 17.09
C ILE A 19 -1.58 -44.67 16.55
N GLY A 20 -0.41 -45.19 16.16
CA GLY A 20 0.63 -44.39 15.51
C GLY A 20 0.22 -43.88 14.13
N ARG A 21 -0.50 -44.70 13.34
CA ARG A 21 -1.04 -44.26 12.04
C ARG A 21 -2.09 -43.14 12.20
N VAL A 22 -2.93 -43.20 13.23
CA VAL A 22 -3.91 -42.14 13.53
C VAL A 22 -3.22 -40.85 13.97
N GLN A 23 -2.19 -40.94 14.82
CA GLN A 23 -1.39 -39.77 15.25
C GLN A 23 -0.67 -39.10 14.06
N GLU A 24 -0.22 -39.89 13.08
CA GLU A 24 0.49 -39.40 11.88
C GLU A 24 -0.45 -38.75 10.84
N ILE A 25 -1.69 -39.23 10.73
CA ILE A 25 -2.72 -38.59 9.88
C ILE A 25 -3.15 -37.25 10.51
N ALA A 26 -3.32 -37.21 11.83
CA ALA A 26 -3.66 -35.98 12.56
C ALA A 26 -2.56 -34.92 12.50
N SER A 27 -1.28 -35.33 12.55
CA SER A 27 -0.15 -34.39 12.45
C SER A 27 0.06 -33.85 11.03
N ARG A 28 -0.36 -34.57 9.99
CA ARG A 28 -0.31 -34.10 8.59
C ARG A 28 -1.34 -33.01 8.26
N GLU A 29 -2.53 -33.04 8.86
CA GLU A 29 -3.53 -31.98 8.64
C GLU A 29 -3.11 -30.63 9.26
N LEU A 30 -2.45 -30.65 10.42
CA LEU A 30 -2.00 -29.42 11.11
C LEU A 30 -0.65 -28.86 10.61
N ALA A 31 0.10 -29.63 9.83
CA ALA A 31 1.37 -29.18 9.24
C ALA A 31 1.16 -28.21 8.05
N MET A 32 0.11 -28.41 7.26
CA MET A 32 -0.26 -27.55 6.13
C MET A 32 -0.50 -26.07 6.49
N PRO A 33 -1.32 -25.72 7.51
CA PRO A 33 -1.55 -24.31 7.86
C PRO A 33 -0.29 -23.63 8.40
N ARG A 34 0.58 -24.35 9.13
CA ARG A 34 1.82 -23.76 9.65
C ARG A 34 2.83 -23.50 8.54
N ALA A 35 2.96 -24.41 7.56
CA ALA A 35 3.82 -24.22 6.40
C ALA A 35 3.36 -23.03 5.54
N LEU A 36 2.06 -22.95 5.21
CA LEU A 36 1.51 -21.83 4.44
C LEU A 36 1.66 -20.47 5.15
N LEU A 37 1.53 -20.43 6.48
CA LEU A 37 1.75 -19.21 7.25
C LEU A 37 3.22 -18.80 7.29
N MET A 38 4.15 -19.75 7.32
CA MET A 38 5.59 -19.47 7.25
C MET A 38 5.99 -18.92 5.88
N ASP A 39 5.45 -19.49 4.81
CA ASP A 39 5.65 -19.01 3.44
C ASP A 39 5.03 -17.62 3.22
N PHE A 40 3.84 -17.37 3.77
CA PHE A 40 3.20 -16.06 3.73
C PHE A 40 4.00 -15.00 4.53
N GLN A 41 4.57 -15.40 5.67
CA GLN A 41 5.43 -14.53 6.45
C GLN A 41 6.73 -14.20 5.69
N GLU A 42 7.38 -15.19 5.07
CA GLU A 42 8.56 -14.99 4.22
C GLU A 42 8.25 -14.07 3.03
N PHE A 43 7.05 -14.20 2.46
CA PHE A 43 6.57 -13.36 1.37
C PHE A 43 6.34 -11.91 1.78
N ILE A 44 5.71 -11.64 2.94
CA ILE A 44 5.55 -10.28 3.44
C ILE A 44 6.90 -9.63 3.80
N GLN A 45 7.88 -10.44 4.25
CA GLN A 45 9.23 -9.96 4.54
C GLN A 45 10.00 -9.53 3.28
N GLN A 46 9.55 -9.92 2.08
CA GLN A 46 10.02 -9.37 0.82
C GLN A 46 9.44 -7.95 0.66
N GLY A 47 10.02 -6.98 1.37
CA GLY A 47 9.53 -5.60 1.46
C GLY A 47 9.28 -4.87 0.12
N ASN A 48 9.83 -5.38 -0.98
CA ASN A 48 9.51 -4.93 -2.34
C ASN A 48 8.00 -5.04 -2.67
N MET A 49 7.35 -6.14 -2.28
CA MET A 49 5.92 -6.32 -2.54
C MET A 49 5.03 -5.55 -1.56
N LEU A 50 5.43 -5.48 -0.29
CA LEU A 50 4.62 -4.81 0.73
C LEU A 50 4.42 -3.32 0.40
N ASN A 51 5.47 -2.63 -0.06
CA ASN A 51 5.38 -1.22 -0.43
C ASN A 51 4.47 -0.97 -1.64
N MET A 52 4.46 -1.89 -2.60
CA MET A 52 3.55 -1.82 -3.75
C MET A 52 2.09 -2.09 -3.31
N ALA A 53 1.86 -3.11 -2.50
CA ALA A 53 0.54 -3.49 -2.03
C ALA A 53 -0.12 -2.38 -1.19
N VAL A 54 0.65 -1.77 -0.28
CA VAL A 54 0.18 -0.62 0.52
C VAL A 54 -0.17 0.56 -0.39
N GLY A 55 0.62 0.82 -1.44
CA GLY A 55 0.33 1.87 -2.42
C GLY A 55 -0.99 1.66 -3.17
N LEU A 56 -1.30 0.42 -3.57
CA LEU A 56 -2.56 0.09 -4.25
C LEU A 56 -3.78 0.30 -3.34
N ILE A 57 -3.72 -0.19 -2.11
CA ILE A 57 -4.85 -0.11 -1.15
C ILE A 57 -5.14 1.34 -0.76
N LEU A 58 -4.09 2.13 -0.52
CA LEU A 58 -4.24 3.56 -0.24
C LEU A 58 -4.78 4.31 -1.46
N GLY A 59 -4.31 3.96 -2.66
CA GLY A 59 -4.77 4.54 -3.92
C GLY A 59 -6.24 4.26 -4.21
N SER A 60 -6.69 3.01 -4.04
CA SER A 60 -8.08 2.62 -4.31
C SER A 60 -9.05 3.26 -3.32
N SER A 61 -8.69 3.31 -2.04
CA SER A 61 -9.54 3.88 -0.99
C SER A 61 -9.70 5.39 -1.14
N PHE A 62 -8.61 6.09 -1.48
CA PHE A 62 -8.65 7.54 -1.73
C PHE A 62 -9.53 7.88 -2.94
N SER A 63 -9.45 7.10 -4.02
CA SER A 63 -10.28 7.29 -5.21
C SER A 63 -11.78 7.17 -4.90
N VAL A 64 -12.19 6.21 -4.07
CA VAL A 64 -13.60 6.05 -3.66
C VAL A 64 -14.12 7.26 -2.89
N ILE A 65 -13.34 7.79 -1.94
CA ILE A 65 -13.72 8.96 -1.14
C ILE A 65 -13.92 10.19 -2.03
N LEU A 66 -13.07 10.37 -3.04
CA LEU A 66 -13.15 11.51 -3.95
C LEU A 66 -14.33 11.40 -4.90
N ASN A 67 -14.62 10.19 -5.40
CA ASN A 67 -15.80 9.94 -6.22
C ASN A 67 -17.10 10.22 -5.46
N SER A 68 -17.20 9.80 -4.19
CA SER A 68 -18.35 10.12 -3.34
C SER A 68 -18.48 11.63 -3.14
N LEU A 69 -17.38 12.35 -2.86
CA LEU A 69 -17.45 13.79 -2.71
C LEU A 69 -17.94 14.53 -3.97
N VAL A 70 -17.57 14.05 -5.16
CA VAL A 70 -17.97 14.68 -6.42
C VAL A 70 -19.42 14.34 -6.78
N VAL A 71 -19.80 13.07 -6.69
CA VAL A 71 -21.17 12.63 -7.00
C VAL A 71 -22.16 13.19 -5.99
N ASP A 72 -21.83 13.17 -4.70
CA ASP A 72 -22.77 13.50 -3.63
C ASP A 72 -22.86 15.01 -3.35
N ILE A 73 -21.82 15.80 -3.66
CA ILE A 73 -21.81 17.25 -3.41
C ILE A 73 -21.82 18.08 -4.69
N LEU A 74 -20.99 17.76 -5.69
CA LEU A 74 -20.86 18.62 -6.88
C LEU A 74 -21.98 18.39 -7.90
N SER A 75 -22.36 17.13 -8.15
CA SER A 75 -23.44 16.80 -9.09
C SER A 75 -24.79 17.48 -8.74
N PRO A 76 -25.31 17.41 -7.50
CA PRO A 76 -26.58 18.06 -7.17
C PRO A 76 -26.51 19.60 -7.25
N ILE A 77 -25.35 20.20 -6.94
CA ILE A 77 -25.17 21.64 -7.08
C ILE A 77 -25.25 22.05 -8.55
N ILE A 78 -24.57 21.32 -9.43
CA ILE A 78 -24.56 21.62 -10.87
C ILE A 78 -25.92 21.33 -11.50
N SER A 79 -26.60 20.26 -11.08
CA SER A 79 -27.93 19.94 -11.58
C SER A 79 -28.97 20.96 -11.13
N LEU A 80 -28.86 21.54 -9.93
CA LEU A 80 -29.70 22.68 -9.50
C LEU A 80 -29.49 23.92 -10.36
N PHE A 81 -28.24 24.21 -10.76
CA PHE A 81 -27.95 25.32 -11.67
C PHE A 81 -28.43 25.03 -13.11
N ALA A 82 -28.24 23.80 -13.60
CA ALA A 82 -28.66 23.40 -14.94
C ALA A 82 -30.18 23.20 -15.08
N ALA A 83 -30.86 22.74 -14.01
CA ALA A 83 -32.31 22.50 -13.99
C ALA A 83 -33.12 23.80 -14.00
N ARG A 84 -32.53 24.95 -13.63
CA ARG A 84 -33.18 26.25 -13.85
C ARG A 84 -33.36 26.59 -15.34
N ASP A 85 -32.54 26.01 -16.22
CA ASP A 85 -32.47 26.39 -17.64
C ASP A 85 -33.01 25.34 -18.63
N ALA A 86 -33.38 24.13 -18.18
CA ALA A 86 -33.67 23.01 -19.06
C ALA A 86 -35.09 22.44 -18.92
N GLY A 87 -36.09 23.18 -19.41
CA GLY A 87 -37.39 22.63 -19.79
C GLY A 87 -37.33 21.90 -21.14
N ALA A 88 -36.46 20.89 -21.30
CA ALA A 88 -36.23 20.25 -22.60
C ALA A 88 -36.21 18.71 -22.56
N VAL A 89 -36.91 18.12 -23.52
CA VAL A 89 -37.09 16.69 -23.79
C VAL A 89 -35.75 15.95 -23.92
N THR A 90 -35.54 14.93 -23.09
CA THR A 90 -34.33 14.11 -23.06
C THR A 90 -34.40 12.95 -24.05
N ILE A 91 -33.75 13.12 -25.19
CA ILE A 91 -33.11 11.99 -25.88
C ILE A 91 -31.81 11.69 -25.08
N ASN A 92 -31.38 10.43 -24.97
CA ASN A 92 -30.27 9.91 -24.13
C ASN A 92 -28.89 10.64 -24.20
N TYR A 93 -28.76 11.77 -24.90
CA TYR A 93 -27.62 12.67 -24.84
C TYR A 93 -27.33 13.20 -23.44
N GLY A 94 -28.34 13.31 -22.57
CA GLY A 94 -28.16 13.71 -21.16
C GLY A 94 -27.16 12.82 -20.43
N LEU A 95 -27.24 11.50 -20.60
CA LEU A 95 -26.37 10.54 -19.92
C LEU A 95 -24.91 10.61 -20.40
N PHE A 96 -24.70 10.86 -21.69
CA PHE A 96 -23.35 10.99 -22.23
C PHE A 96 -22.68 12.30 -21.78
N LEU A 97 -23.41 13.41 -21.86
CA LEU A 97 -22.93 14.72 -21.40
C LEU A 97 -22.67 14.72 -19.89
N GLU A 98 -23.49 14.03 -19.11
CA GLU A 98 -23.28 13.85 -17.67
C GLU A 98 -21.97 13.10 -17.37
N ASN A 99 -21.71 11.98 -18.06
CA ASN A 99 -20.46 11.23 -17.88
C ASN A 99 -19.21 12.06 -18.27
N VAL A 100 -19.31 12.87 -19.32
CA VAL A 100 -18.23 13.76 -19.76
C VAL A 100 -18.00 14.88 -18.74
N MET A 101 -19.07 15.50 -18.23
CA MET A 101 -18.97 16.53 -17.19
C MET A 101 -18.38 15.95 -15.90
N ASN A 102 -18.82 14.78 -15.48
CA ASN A 102 -18.29 14.08 -14.32
C ASN A 102 -16.79 13.76 -14.49
N PHE A 103 -16.35 13.33 -15.67
CA PHE A 103 -14.93 13.11 -15.95
C PHE A 103 -14.11 14.40 -15.80
N ILE A 104 -14.58 15.51 -16.37
CA ILE A 104 -13.88 16.80 -16.31
C ILE A 104 -13.83 17.33 -14.87
N ILE A 105 -14.95 17.28 -14.14
CA ILE A 105 -15.04 17.74 -12.76
C ILE A 105 -14.16 16.88 -11.85
N ASN A 106 -14.24 15.55 -11.96
CA ASN A 106 -13.38 14.64 -11.21
C ASN A 106 -11.90 14.92 -11.48
N ALA A 107 -11.49 15.05 -12.74
CA ALA A 107 -10.09 15.31 -13.08
C ALA A 107 -9.55 16.62 -12.46
N LEU A 108 -10.32 17.72 -12.57
CA LEU A 108 -9.97 19.02 -11.99
C LEU A 108 -9.94 18.95 -10.46
N PHE A 109 -10.96 18.37 -9.85
CA PHE A 109 -11.07 18.26 -8.40
C PHE A 109 -9.94 17.42 -7.81
N LEU A 110 -9.64 16.25 -8.40
CA LEU A 110 -8.53 15.38 -8.00
C LEU A 110 -7.18 16.11 -8.06
N PHE A 111 -6.94 16.85 -9.15
CA PHE A 111 -5.70 17.61 -9.30
C PHE A 111 -5.50 18.63 -8.18
N PHE A 112 -6.54 19.40 -7.85
CA PHE A 112 -6.48 20.40 -6.78
C PHE A 112 -6.44 19.76 -5.38
N ALA A 113 -7.26 18.74 -5.12
CA ALA A 113 -7.29 18.03 -3.84
C ALA A 113 -5.93 17.39 -3.54
N VAL A 114 -5.34 16.68 -4.51
CA VAL A 114 -4.01 16.08 -4.38
C VAL A 114 -2.96 17.16 -4.15
N LYS A 115 -2.96 18.26 -4.91
CA LYS A 115 -2.01 19.37 -4.66
C LYS A 115 -2.13 19.95 -3.26
N LYS A 116 -3.35 20.17 -2.76
CA LYS A 116 -3.58 20.74 -1.41
C LYS A 116 -3.16 19.78 -0.31
N VAL A 117 -3.49 18.49 -0.44
CA VAL A 117 -3.08 17.46 0.52
C VAL A 117 -1.56 17.29 0.50
N LEU A 118 -0.95 17.21 -0.69
CA LEU A 118 0.51 17.12 -0.82
C LEU A 118 1.20 18.35 -0.24
N GLU A 119 0.76 19.57 -0.55
CA GLU A 119 1.31 20.80 0.03
C GLU A 119 1.21 20.80 1.57
N PHE A 120 0.09 20.33 2.12
CA PHE A 120 -0.12 20.22 3.56
C PHE A 120 0.83 19.21 4.21
N VAL A 121 0.98 18.02 3.62
CA VAL A 121 1.88 16.98 4.13
C VAL A 121 3.35 17.42 4.03
N PHE A 122 3.76 18.07 2.94
CA PHE A 122 5.13 18.57 2.78
C PHE A 122 5.47 19.74 3.72
N LYS A 123 4.48 20.49 4.22
CA LYS A 123 4.71 21.51 5.27
C LYS A 123 5.11 20.89 6.61
N LEU A 124 4.81 19.61 6.84
CA LEU A 124 5.33 18.87 7.97
C LEU A 124 6.75 18.42 7.62
N LYS A 125 7.76 19.22 7.99
CA LYS A 125 9.18 18.83 7.92
C LYS A 125 9.43 17.62 8.83
N VAL A 126 9.16 16.42 8.34
CA VAL A 126 9.54 15.17 9.01
C VAL A 126 11.07 15.14 9.02
N GLY A 127 11.66 15.44 10.17
CA GLY A 127 13.10 15.42 10.36
C GLY A 127 13.62 13.99 10.28
N VAL A 128 13.97 13.54 9.08
CA VAL A 128 14.62 12.24 8.87
C VAL A 128 15.97 12.27 9.59
N LYS A 129 16.12 11.41 10.61
CA LYS A 129 17.39 11.21 11.30
C LYS A 129 18.25 10.29 10.44
N LYS A 130 19.48 10.71 10.12
CA LYS A 130 20.45 9.86 9.42
C LYS A 130 21.25 9.06 10.45
N GLN A 131 21.52 7.79 10.18
CA GLN A 131 22.35 6.96 11.04
C GLN A 131 23.84 7.21 10.71
N CYS A 132 24.67 7.41 11.72
CA CYS A 132 26.10 7.56 11.53
C CYS A 132 26.76 6.20 11.23
N ILE A 133 27.56 6.10 10.17
CA ILE A 133 28.25 4.86 9.76
C ILE A 133 29.28 4.38 10.82
N TYR A 134 29.89 5.30 11.57
CA TYR A 134 30.97 5.00 12.51
C TYR A 134 30.45 4.52 13.87
N CYS A 135 29.48 5.24 14.46
CA CYS A 135 28.99 4.97 15.82
C CYS A 135 27.57 4.40 15.87
N LYS A 136 26.90 4.21 14.72
CA LYS A 136 25.53 3.69 14.59
C LYS A 136 24.44 4.46 15.34
N GLU A 137 24.75 5.64 15.87
CA GLU A 137 23.81 6.52 16.55
C GLU A 137 22.99 7.36 15.55
N PHE A 138 21.75 7.72 15.92
CA PHE A 138 20.87 8.54 15.10
C PHE A 138 21.21 10.03 15.24
N VAL A 139 21.68 10.65 14.15
CA VAL A 139 22.06 12.06 14.11
C VAL A 139 21.00 12.89 13.39
N LYS A 140 20.83 14.16 13.78
CA LYS A 140 19.93 15.09 13.09
C LYS A 140 20.30 15.18 11.60
N GLY A 141 19.30 15.15 10.71
CA GLY A 141 19.50 15.03 9.26
C GLY A 141 20.45 16.07 8.65
N ALA A 142 20.45 17.30 9.16
CA ALA A 142 21.31 18.39 8.67
C ALA A 142 22.68 18.51 9.36
N ALA A 143 23.05 17.58 10.25
CA ALA A 143 24.34 17.68 10.96
C ALA A 143 25.51 17.31 10.05
N THR A 144 26.55 18.15 10.00
CA THR A 144 27.81 17.89 9.29
C THR A 144 28.79 17.08 10.12
N ARG A 145 28.71 17.14 11.46
CA ARG A 145 29.50 16.31 12.39
C ARG A 145 28.61 15.53 13.36
N CYS A 146 29.00 14.30 13.68
CA CYS A 146 28.31 13.50 14.68
C CYS A 146 28.70 13.93 16.11
N LYS A 147 27.72 14.17 17.00
CA LYS A 147 27.95 14.57 18.39
C LYS A 147 28.61 13.45 19.23
N ASN A 148 28.36 12.18 18.88
CA ASN A 148 28.79 11.04 19.67
C ASN A 148 30.26 10.63 19.37
N CYS A 149 30.65 10.63 18.09
CA CYS A 149 31.99 10.19 17.67
C CYS A 149 32.85 11.28 17.00
N GLY A 150 32.32 12.47 16.74
CA GLY A 150 33.07 13.59 16.14
C GLY A 150 33.39 13.45 14.65
N SER A 151 33.01 12.34 14.00
CA SER A 151 33.27 12.11 12.56
C SER A 151 32.44 13.04 11.67
N ASP A 152 33.04 13.47 10.56
CA ASP A 152 32.38 14.23 9.51
C ASP A 152 31.45 13.33 8.68
N ILE A 153 30.16 13.69 8.61
CA ILE A 153 29.08 12.91 7.97
C ILE A 153 28.31 13.74 6.92
N ALA A 154 28.99 14.73 6.32
CA ALA A 154 28.41 15.66 5.36
C ALA A 154 27.92 14.97 4.08
N ASP A 155 28.62 13.93 3.60
CA ASP A 155 28.46 13.46 2.21
C ASP A 155 27.94 12.02 2.07
N ILE A 156 27.67 11.33 3.18
CA ILE A 156 27.46 9.86 3.17
C ILE A 156 25.97 9.48 3.02
N SER A 157 25.03 10.42 3.20
CA SER A 157 23.59 10.10 3.21
C SER A 157 22.97 9.78 1.85
N SER A 158 23.68 9.97 0.73
CA SER A 158 23.20 9.64 -0.63
C SER A 158 23.85 8.40 -1.24
N ALA A 159 24.90 7.84 -0.63
CA ALA A 159 25.71 6.77 -1.24
C ALA A 159 25.32 5.33 -0.81
N THR A 160 24.32 5.16 0.08
CA THR A 160 23.98 3.83 0.65
C THR A 160 22.55 3.37 0.32
N ALA A 161 21.99 3.84 -0.80
CA ALA A 161 20.71 3.37 -1.35
C ALA A 161 20.90 2.65 -2.69
N GLY A 162 21.90 1.77 -2.76
CA GLY A 162 22.15 0.86 -3.87
C GLY A 162 21.98 -0.58 -3.42
#